data_AF-A0A126UWF9-F1
#
_entry.id   AF-A0A126UWF9-F1
#
_cell.length_a   1.000
_cell.length_b   1.000
_cell.length_c   1.000
_cell.angle_alpha   90.00
_cell.angle_beta   90.00
_cell.angle_gamma   90.00
#
_symmetry.space_group_name_H-M   'P 1'
#
loop_
_entity.id
_entity.type
_entity.pdbx_description
1 polymer ?
#
loop_
_entity_poly.entity_id
_entity_poly.type
_entity_poly.pdbx_seq_one_letter_code
_entity_poly.pdbx_strand_id
1 'polypeptide(L)' 'MAKSELQRLRTAHATVAKLVVDDVVYLPIFKRLEAELAAAEVKDKGDAVAYARAVLATQNAML' A
#
# COMPACT_ATOMS: atom_id res chain seq x y z
N MET A 1 14.47 16.96 1.33
CA MET A 1 12.99 17.01 1.34
C MET A 1 12.47 15.62 1.01
N ALA A 2 11.93 14.92 1.99
CA ALA A 2 11.31 13.62 1.74
C ALA A 2 10.06 13.86 0.88
N LYS A 3 10.12 13.50 -0.41
CA LYS A 3 8.92 13.17 -1.20
C LYS A 3 8.00 12.39 -0.25
N SER A 4 6.80 12.90 0.08
CA SER A 4 6.01 12.37 1.21
C SER A 4 5.90 10.84 1.11
N GLU A 5 5.93 10.14 2.25
CA GLU A 5 5.89 8.67 2.24
C GLU A 5 4.73 8.13 1.39
N LEU A 6 3.58 8.80 1.45
CA LEU A 6 2.43 8.54 0.60
C LEU A 6 2.76 8.67 -0.90
N GLN A 7 3.47 9.72 -1.33
CA GLN A 7 3.88 9.90 -2.72
C GLN A 7 4.84 8.79 -3.18
N ARG A 8 5.74 8.31 -2.28
CA ARG A 8 6.62 7.18 -2.56
C ARG A 8 5.82 5.89 -2.75
N LEU A 9 4.89 5.58 -1.85
CA LEU A 9 4.01 4.42 -1.95
C LEU A 9 3.16 4.45 -3.23
N ARG A 10 2.57 5.60 -3.58
CA ARG A 10 1.84 5.75 -4.85
C ARG A 10 2.72 5.47 -6.07
N THR A 11 3.96 5.96 -6.05
CA THR A 11 4.91 5.73 -7.15
C THR A 11 5.28 4.25 -7.24
N ALA A 12 5.60 3.61 -6.12
CA ALA A 12 5.94 2.19 -6.07
C ALA A 12 4.77 1.31 -6.53
N HIS A 13 3.55 1.58 -6.04
CA HIS A 13 2.33 0.88 -6.43
C HIS A 13 2.10 0.96 -7.95
N ALA A 14 2.20 2.17 -8.53
CA ALA A 14 2.06 2.36 -9.98
C ALA A 14 3.15 1.65 -10.79
N THR A 15 4.38 1.59 -10.28
CA THR A 15 5.47 0.85 -10.93
C THR A 15 5.20 -0.65 -10.92
N VAL A 16 4.84 -1.22 -9.77
CA VAL A 16 4.57 -2.65 -9.65
C VAL A 16 3.31 -3.05 -10.43
N ALA A 17 2.30 -2.19 -10.53
CA ALA A 17 1.14 -2.43 -11.39
C ALA A 17 1.54 -2.71 -12.85
N LYS A 18 2.53 -1.98 -13.37
CA LYS A 18 3.07 -2.23 -14.73
C LYS A 18 3.74 -3.58 -14.80
N LEU A 19 4.52 -3.95 -13.78
CA LEU A 19 5.16 -5.27 -13.71
C LEU A 19 4.15 -6.41 -13.66
N VAL A 20 3.00 -6.24 -12.99
CA VAL A 20 1.93 -7.25 -12.95
C VAL A 20 1.30 -7.46 -14.33
N VAL A 21 1.16 -6.40 -15.13
CA VAL A 21 0.68 -6.51 -16.52
C VAL A 21 1.64 -7.36 -17.36
N ASP A 22 2.94 -7.21 -17.12
CA ASP A 22 3.98 -7.97 -17.83
C ASP A 22 4.11 -9.42 -17.31
N ASP A 23 4.03 -9.63 -16.00
CA ASP A 23 4.12 -10.95 -15.35
C ASP A 23 3.35 -10.98 -14.01
N VAL A 24 2.44 -11.95 -13.90
CA VAL A 24 1.61 -12.15 -12.70
C VAL A 24 2.42 -12.54 -11.45
N VAL A 25 3.69 -12.92 -11.59
CA VAL A 25 4.59 -13.20 -10.45
C VAL A 25 4.73 -12.00 -9.49
N TYR A 26 4.48 -10.78 -9.97
CA TYR A 26 4.54 -9.56 -9.16
C TYR A 26 3.27 -9.28 -8.35
N LEU A 27 2.20 -10.07 -8.51
CA LEU A 27 0.94 -9.89 -7.77
C LEU A 27 1.11 -9.85 -6.24
N PRO A 28 1.95 -10.69 -5.59
CA PRO A 28 2.10 -10.65 -4.14
C PRO A 28 2.63 -9.30 -3.61
N ILE A 29 3.63 -8.71 -4.29
CA ILE A 29 4.17 -7.40 -3.89
C ILE A 29 3.21 -6.27 -4.24
N PHE A 30 2.45 -6.38 -5.34
CA PHE A 30 1.39 -5.44 -5.68
C PHE A 30 0.34 -5.38 -4.57
N LYS A 31 -0.19 -6.53 -4.15
CA LYS A 31 -1.19 -6.62 -3.07
C LYS A 31 -0.69 -6.02 -1.75
N ARG A 32 0.60 -6.22 -1.44
CA ARG A 32 1.22 -5.62 -0.26
C ARG A 32 1.27 -4.09 -0.36
N LEU A 33 1.71 -3.54 -1.50
CA LEU A 33 1.78 -2.09 -1.71
C LEU A 33 0.40 -1.43 -1.72
N GLU A 34 -0.61 -2.11 -2.25
CA GLU A 34 -2.00 -1.65 -2.23
C GLU A 34 -2.49 -1.44 -0.79
N ALA A 35 -2.20 -2.42 0.09
CA ALA A 35 -2.58 -2.36 1.48
C ALA A 35 -1.79 -1.28 2.27
N GLU A 36 -0.49 -1.16 2.03
CA GLU A 36 0.36 -0.11 2.61
C GLU A 36 -0.09 1.30 2.17
N LEU A 37 -0.44 1.47 0.89
CA LEU A 37 -0.95 2.72 0.35
C LEU A 37 -2.28 3.11 0.99
N ALA A 38 -3.22 2.18 1.11
CA ALA A 38 -4.51 2.43 1.77
C ALA A 38 -4.32 2.89 3.22
N ALA A 39 -3.44 2.24 3.98
CA ALA A 39 -3.12 2.65 5.34
C ALA A 39 -2.49 4.05 5.38
N ALA A 40 -1.53 4.34 4.48
CA ALA A 40 -0.89 5.65 4.42
C ALA A 40 -1.87 6.78 4.07
N GLU A 41 -2.83 6.54 3.17
CA GLU A 41 -3.87 7.53 2.82
C GLU A 41 -4.80 7.83 3.99
N VAL A 42 -5.15 6.81 4.77
CA VAL A 42 -5.98 7.00 5.95
C VAL A 42 -5.24 7.78 7.04
N LYS A 43 -3.94 7.49 7.22
CA LYS A 43 -3.08 8.25 8.12
C LYS A 43 -2.95 9.72 7.71
N ASP A 44 -2.76 9.98 6.42
CA ASP A 44 -2.67 11.34 5.87
C ASP A 44 -3.96 12.15 6.08
N LYS A 45 -5.12 11.49 6.01
CA LYS A 45 -6.44 12.07 6.33
C LYS A 45 -6.69 12.31 7.82
N GLY A 46 -5.82 11.80 8.71
CA GLY A 46 -5.95 11.96 10.17
C GLY A 46 -6.98 11.05 10.85
N ASP A 47 -7.49 10.01 10.17
CA ASP A 47 -8.43 9.07 10.77
C ASP A 47 -7.70 7.89 11.43
N ALA A 48 -7.41 8.04 12.72
CA ALA A 48 -6.67 7.05 13.49
C ALA A 48 -7.38 5.68 13.61
N VAL A 49 -8.72 5.66 13.64
CA VAL A 49 -9.49 4.41 13.78
C VAL A 49 -9.49 3.63 12.48
N ALA A 50 -9.73 4.31 11.36
CA ALA A 50 -9.63 3.68 10.05
C ALA A 50 -8.20 3.20 9.78
N TYR A 51 -7.18 3.93 10.25
CA TYR A 51 -5.78 3.53 10.09
C TYR A 51 -5.50 2.22 10.84
N ALA A 52 -5.90 2.13 12.11
CA ALA A 52 -5.71 0.92 12.91
C ALA A 52 -6.43 -0.30 12.28
N ARG A 53 -7.63 -0.11 11.71
CA ARG A 53 -8.34 -1.17 10.97
C ARG A 53 -7.59 -1.60 9.72
N ALA A 54 -7.05 -0.66 8.94
CA ALA A 54 -6.26 -0.97 7.76
C ALA A 54 -5.01 -1.79 8.12
N VAL A 55 -4.29 -1.41 9.18
CA VAL A 55 -3.11 -2.16 9.67
C VAL A 55 -3.47 -3.54 10.22
N LEU A 56 -4.64 -3.70 10.85
CA LEU A 56 -5.10 -5.01 11.30
C LEU A 56 -5.42 -5.94 10.12
N ALA A 57 -6.06 -5.42 9.08
CA ALA A 57 -6.37 -6.19 7.87
C ALA A 57 -5.10 -6.66 7.14
N THR A 58 -4.02 -5.87 7.17
CA THR A 58 -2.74 -6.26 6.55
C THR A 58 -2.02 -7.35 7.33
N GLN A 59 -2.08 -7.33 8.67
CA GLN A 59 -1.48 -8.37 9.51
C GLN A 59 -2.22 -9.70 9.41
N ASN A 60 -3.56 -9.68 9.39
CA ASN A 60 -4.35 -10.91 9.29
C ASN A 60 -4.24 -11.61 7.93
N ALA A 61 -3.86 -10.88 6.87
CA ALA A 61 -3.64 -11.45 5.54
C ALA A 61 -2.28 -12.17 5.39
N MET A 62 -1.41 -12.10 6.40
CA MET A 62 -0.11 -12.80 6.44
C MET A 62 -0.14 -14.08 7.30
N LEU A 63 -1.27 -14.40 7.94
CA LEU A 63 -1.52 -15.65 8.67
C LEU A 63 -2.29 -16.63 7.79
#